data_AF-A0A7C3AQV4-F1
#
_entry.id   AF-A0A7C3AQV4-F1
#
_cell.length_a   1.000
_cell.length_b   1.000
_cell.length_c   1.000
_cell.angle_alpha   90.00
_cell.angle_beta   90.00
_cell.angle_gamma   90.00
#
_symmetry.space_group_name_H-M   'P 1'
#
loop_
_entity.id
_entity.type
_entity.pdbx_description
1 polymer ?
#
loop_
_entity_poly.entity_id
_entity_poly.type
_entity_poly.pdbx_seq_one_letter_code
_entity_poly.pdbx_strand_id
1 'polypeptide(L)'
;ADRNEAYLHQMLDLDDGARRLGEFAFGNNANITRFTHDVLFDEKIAGTVHMALGASYPETGGKNQSALHWDMICDLRRGGEVYVDGQLFMKDGRFVV
;
A
#
# COMPACT_ATOMS: atom_id res chain seq x y z
N ALA A 1 -18.59 4.61 1.19
CA ALA A 1 -17.35 4.56 0.40
C ALA A 1 -17.74 4.50 -1.08
N ASP A 2 -18.56 5.46 -1.52
CA ASP A 2 -19.52 5.20 -2.61
C ASP A 2 -19.19 5.98 -3.88
N ARG A 3 -18.01 6.62 -3.91
CA ARG A 3 -17.52 7.35 -5.08
C ARG A 3 -16.61 6.43 -5.89
N ASN A 4 -16.84 6.37 -7.19
CA ASN A 4 -16.01 5.67 -8.17
C ASN A 4 -15.87 4.15 -7.96
N GLU A 5 -16.78 3.50 -7.24
CA GLU A 5 -16.74 2.05 -7.04
C GLU A 5 -16.75 1.29 -8.38
N ALA A 6 -17.59 1.71 -9.34
CA ALA A 6 -17.63 1.09 -10.67
C ALA A 6 -16.28 1.20 -11.41
N TYR A 7 -15.60 2.34 -11.29
CA TYR A 7 -14.28 2.54 -11.88
C TYR A 7 -13.22 1.69 -11.19
N LEU A 8 -13.27 1.60 -9.86
CA LEU A 8 -12.41 0.70 -9.09
C LEU A 8 -12.57 -0.75 -9.58
N HIS A 9 -13.79 -1.27 -9.64
CA HIS A 9 -14.02 -2.63 -10.12
C HIS A 9 -13.54 -2.83 -11.56
N GLN A 10 -13.78 -1.86 -12.45
CA GLN A 10 -13.29 -1.92 -13.83
C GLN A 10 -11.75 -2.04 -13.90
N MET A 11 -11.03 -1.26 -13.08
CA MET A 11 -9.57 -1.34 -13.03
C MET A 11 -9.08 -2.65 -12.41
N LEU A 12 -9.79 -3.15 -11.39
CA LEU A 12 -9.50 -4.43 -10.76
C LEU A 12 -9.79 -5.62 -11.70
N ASP A 13 -10.68 -5.47 -12.68
CA ASP A 13 -11.00 -6.48 -13.68
C ASP A 13 -10.18 -6.34 -14.99
N LEU A 14 -9.13 -5.49 -14.98
CA LEU A 14 -8.31 -5.21 -16.17
C LEU A 14 -7.61 -6.47 -16.72
N ASP A 15 -7.07 -7.29 -15.83
CA ASP A 15 -6.41 -8.57 -16.13
C ASP A 15 -6.36 -9.47 -14.89
N ASP A 16 -5.92 -10.71 -15.07
CA ASP A 16 -5.87 -11.71 -13.99
C ASP A 16 -5.05 -11.23 -12.78
N GLY A 17 -3.99 -10.45 -13.00
CA GLY A 17 -3.08 -9.97 -11.96
C GLY A 17 -3.58 -8.75 -11.20
N ALA A 18 -4.55 -8.00 -11.74
CA ALA A 18 -5.01 -6.72 -11.22
C ALA A 18 -5.65 -6.80 -9.81
N ARG A 19 -6.17 -7.98 -9.40
CA ARG A 19 -6.71 -8.22 -8.04
C ARG A 19 -5.71 -8.84 -7.06
N ARG A 20 -4.44 -8.97 -7.44
CA ARG A 20 -3.39 -9.56 -6.60
C ARG A 20 -2.41 -8.49 -6.17
N LEU A 21 -1.82 -8.65 -4.98
CA LEU A 21 -0.80 -7.74 -4.49
C LEU A 21 0.51 -7.90 -5.28
N GLY A 22 1.07 -6.78 -5.71
CA GLY A 22 2.38 -6.67 -6.36
C GLY A 22 3.46 -6.12 -5.43
N GLU A 23 3.06 -5.31 -4.44
CA GLU A 23 3.97 -4.66 -3.51
C GLU A 23 3.33 -4.47 -2.13
N PHE A 24 4.18 -4.47 -1.11
CA PHE A 24 3.88 -3.99 0.23
C PHE A 24 5.10 -3.24 0.78
N ALA A 25 4.89 -2.06 1.35
CA ALA A 25 5.95 -1.29 1.98
C ALA A 25 5.46 -0.39 3.12
N PHE A 26 6.43 0.09 3.92
CA PHE A 26 6.21 0.99 5.04
C PHE A 26 6.67 2.40 4.69
N GLY A 27 5.83 3.39 4.97
CA GLY A 27 6.20 4.79 4.92
C GLY A 27 7.05 5.17 6.14
N ASN A 28 8.22 5.75 5.88
CA ASN A 28 9.27 5.99 6.90
C ASN A 28 9.74 7.47 6.97
N ASN A 29 9.23 8.35 6.12
CA ASN A 29 9.64 9.75 6.06
C ASN A 29 8.84 10.61 7.05
N ALA A 30 9.47 10.93 8.18
CA ALA A 30 8.86 11.75 9.24
C ALA A 30 8.70 13.24 8.85
N ASN A 31 9.36 13.69 7.77
CA ASN A 31 9.30 15.09 7.35
C ASN A 31 8.05 15.41 6.53
N ILE A 32 7.34 14.41 6.01
CA ILE A 32 6.06 14.59 5.32
C ILE A 32 4.96 14.41 6.36
N THR A 33 4.43 15.52 6.86
CA THR A 33 3.51 15.53 8.02
C THR A 33 2.04 15.60 7.62
N ARG A 34 1.74 15.75 6.32
CA ARG A 34 0.39 15.83 5.76
C ARG A 34 0.32 15.09 4.43
N PHE A 35 -0.86 14.58 4.11
CA PHE A 35 -1.15 14.08 2.76
C PHE A 35 -1.07 15.23 1.75
N THR A 36 -0.38 14.99 0.64
CA THR A 36 -0.17 15.92 -0.47
C THR A 36 -1.12 15.65 -1.64
N HIS A 37 -1.77 14.48 -1.65
CA HIS A 37 -2.52 13.92 -2.78
C HIS A 37 -1.63 13.60 -3.99
N ASP A 38 -0.34 13.46 -3.75
CA ASP A 38 0.63 12.92 -4.70
C ASP A 38 1.16 11.61 -4.12
N VAL A 39 0.86 10.52 -4.82
CA VAL A 39 1.17 9.15 -4.38
C VAL A 39 2.66 8.99 -4.04
N LEU A 40 3.55 9.63 -4.80
CA LEU A 40 5.00 9.51 -4.63
C LEU A 40 5.49 10.04 -3.28
N PHE A 41 4.77 11.02 -2.71
CA PHE A 41 5.07 11.57 -1.39
C PHE A 41 4.27 10.88 -0.30
N ASP A 42 3.00 10.59 -0.57
CA ASP A 42 2.08 10.07 0.42
C ASP A 42 2.42 8.64 0.84
N GLU A 43 2.94 7.82 -0.08
CA GLU A 43 3.44 6.46 0.24
C GLU A 43 4.64 6.48 1.18
N LYS A 44 5.37 7.61 1.24
CA LYS A 44 6.57 7.74 2.06
C LYS A 44 6.29 8.24 3.47
N ILE A 45 5.09 8.73 3.78
CA ILE A 45 4.75 9.34 5.09
C ILE A 45 5.03 8.37 6.24
N ALA A 46 5.77 8.82 7.27
CA ALA A 46 6.02 7.97 8.44
C ALA A 46 4.72 7.51 9.12
N GLY A 47 4.62 6.20 9.32
CA GLY A 47 3.47 5.56 9.98
C GLY A 47 2.32 5.20 9.04
N THR A 48 2.53 5.29 7.73
CA THR A 48 1.67 4.66 6.73
C THR A 48 2.23 3.31 6.30
N VAL A 49 1.36 2.50 5.71
CA VAL A 49 1.77 1.40 4.82
C VAL A 49 1.15 1.65 3.46
N HIS A 50 1.80 1.19 2.41
CA HIS A 50 1.16 1.11 1.10
C HIS A 50 1.23 -0.31 0.56
N MET A 51 0.21 -0.64 -0.23
CA MET A 51 0.06 -1.89 -0.93
C MET A 51 -0.28 -1.58 -2.37
N ALA A 52 0.48 -2.15 -3.31
CA ALA A 52 0.15 -2.03 -4.73
C ALA A 52 -0.65 -3.26 -5.19
N LEU A 53 -1.76 -3.02 -5.88
CA LEU A 53 -2.45 -4.05 -6.65
C LEU A 53 -1.87 -4.13 -8.07
N GLY A 54 -1.79 -5.34 -8.61
CA GLY A 54 -1.24 -5.61 -9.93
C GLY A 54 0.25 -5.90 -9.91
N ALA A 55 0.97 -5.41 -10.90
CA ALA A 55 2.32 -5.81 -11.26
C ALA A 55 3.28 -5.69 -10.08
N SER A 56 4.04 -6.75 -9.84
CA SER A 56 5.19 -6.70 -8.95
C SER A 56 6.46 -6.31 -9.71
N TYR A 57 7.38 -5.63 -9.04
CA TYR A 57 8.73 -5.39 -9.53
C TYR A 57 9.54 -6.70 -9.60
N PRO A 58 9.97 -7.18 -10.78
CA PRO A 58 10.69 -8.45 -10.91
C PRO A 58 11.98 -8.53 -10.06
N GLU A 59 12.65 -7.39 -9.87
CA GLU A 59 13.85 -7.25 -9.05
C GLU A 59 13.63 -7.54 -7.56
N THR A 60 12.38 -7.45 -7.07
CA THR A 60 12.04 -7.80 -5.67
C THR A 60 11.66 -9.28 -5.51
N GLY A 61 11.75 -10.07 -6.60
CA GLY A 61 11.35 -11.48 -6.61
C GLY A 61 9.84 -11.70 -6.73
N GLY A 62 9.07 -10.62 -6.95
CA GLY A 62 7.65 -10.69 -7.21
C GLY A 62 7.32 -11.45 -8.50
N LYS A 63 6.17 -12.14 -8.49
CA LYS A 63 5.71 -12.98 -9.61
C LYS A 63 4.40 -12.51 -10.22
N ASN A 64 3.78 -11.49 -9.65
CA ASN A 64 2.49 -11.03 -10.15
C ASN A 64 2.71 -10.18 -11.40
N GLN A 65 2.10 -10.59 -12.50
CA GLN A 65 2.16 -9.88 -13.78
C GLN A 65 0.79 -9.27 -14.04
N SER A 66 0.77 -7.97 -14.33
CA SER A 66 -0.44 -7.21 -14.62
C SER A 66 -0.04 -5.97 -15.42
N ALA A 67 -0.99 -5.38 -16.13
CA ALA A 67 -0.85 -4.03 -16.70
C ALA A 67 -1.17 -2.94 -15.66
N LEU A 68 -1.84 -3.30 -14.56
CA LEU A 68 -2.11 -2.42 -13.43
C LEU A 68 -0.90 -2.39 -12.49
N HIS A 69 -0.55 -1.23 -11.94
CA HIS A 69 0.22 -1.11 -10.70
C HIS A 69 -0.39 0.07 -9.95
N TRP A 70 -1.11 -0.20 -8.87
CA TRP A 70 -1.91 0.83 -8.21
C TRP A 70 -1.71 0.80 -6.69
N ASP A 71 -1.02 1.82 -6.20
CA ASP A 71 -0.77 2.03 -4.78
C ASP A 71 -1.99 2.50 -4.01
N MET A 72 -2.27 1.78 -2.94
CA MET A 72 -3.25 2.13 -1.92
C MET A 72 -2.52 2.40 -0.62
N ILE A 73 -2.69 3.62 -0.09
CA ILE A 73 -2.00 4.07 1.11
C ILE A 73 -2.95 4.00 2.30
N CYS A 74 -2.49 3.39 3.39
CA CYS A 74 -3.21 3.23 4.64
C CYS A 74 -2.48 3.95 5.77
N ASP A 75 -3.16 4.87 6.45
CA ASP A 75 -2.64 5.56 7.63
C ASP A 75 -2.88 4.74 8.89
N LEU A 76 -1.82 4.24 9.51
CA LEU A 76 -1.89 3.37 10.69
C LEU A 76 -1.82 4.14 12.01
N ARG A 77 -1.61 5.47 11.98
CA ARG A 77 -1.38 6.30 13.19
C ARG A 77 -2.59 6.39 14.12
N ARG A 78 -3.74 5.83 13.73
CA ARG A 78 -5.01 5.87 14.47
C ARG A 78 -5.49 4.48 14.90
N GLY A 79 -4.63 3.70 15.57
CA GLY A 79 -4.98 2.36 16.05
C GLY A 79 -4.60 1.21 15.10
N GLY A 80 -3.79 1.47 14.08
CA GLY A 80 -3.37 0.45 13.12
C GLY A 80 -2.24 -0.43 13.65
N GLU A 81 -2.28 -1.72 13.31
CA GLU A 81 -1.28 -2.71 13.69
C GLU A 81 -0.81 -3.49 12.46
N VAL A 82 0.49 -3.82 12.42
CA VAL A 82 1.06 -4.74 11.44
C VAL A 82 1.75 -5.86 12.18
N TYR A 83 1.42 -7.09 11.79
CA TYR A 83 2.01 -8.31 12.30
C TYR A 83 2.86 -8.97 11.21
N VAL A 84 4.08 -9.33 11.54
CA VAL A 84 5.00 -10.08 10.66
C VAL A 84 5.32 -11.39 11.36
N ASP A 85 5.05 -12.51 10.70
CA ASP A 85 5.23 -13.86 11.26
C ASP A 85 4.57 -14.05 12.65
N GLY A 86 3.42 -13.42 12.85
CA GLY A 86 2.65 -13.46 14.10
C GLY A 86 3.19 -12.53 15.21
N GLN A 87 4.27 -11.79 14.97
CA GLN A 87 4.83 -10.82 15.91
C GLN A 87 4.32 -9.42 15.60
N LEU A 88 3.89 -8.68 16.62
CA LEU A 88 3.53 -7.27 16.45
C LEU A 88 4.80 -6.51 16.02
N PHE A 89 4.78 -5.97 14.80
CA PHE A 89 5.91 -5.30 14.18
C PHE A 89 5.75 -3.78 14.17
N MET A 90 4.51 -3.31 13.94
CA MET A 90 4.15 -1.89 14.00
C MET A 90 2.83 -1.70 14.74
N LYS A 91 2.75 -0.63 15.55
CA LYS A 91 1.54 -0.19 16.24
C LYS A 91 1.44 1.33 16.21
N ASP A 92 0.25 1.86 15.90
CA ASP A 92 -0.02 3.30 15.84
C ASP A 92 0.99 4.06 14.94
N GLY A 93 1.36 3.44 13.82
CA GLY A 93 2.34 3.98 12.86
C GLY A 93 3.79 4.00 13.36
N ARG A 94 4.12 3.25 14.41
CA ARG A 94 5.49 3.15 14.97
C ARG A 94 5.95 1.70 15.00
N PHE A 95 7.18 1.44 14.58
CA PHE A 95 7.80 0.12 14.80
C PHE A 95 7.95 -0.16 16.29
N VAL A 96 7.72 -1.41 16.71
CA VAL A 96 7.75 -1.83 18.12
C VAL A 96 8.78 -2.93 18.42
N VAL A 97 9.66 -3.20 17.45
CA VAL A 97 10.74 -4.20 17.51
C VAL A 97 12.11 -3.55 17.63
#